data_AF-A0A667ZSZ9-F1
#
_entry.id   AF-A0A667ZSZ9-F1
#
_cell.length_a   1.000
_cell.length_b   1.000
_cell.length_c   1.000
_cell.angle_alpha   90.00
_cell.angle_beta   90.00
_cell.angle_gamma   90.00
#
_symmetry.space_group_name_H-M   'P 1'
#
loop_
_entity.id
_entity.type
_entity.pdbx_description
1 polymer ?
#
loop_
_entity_poly.entity_id
_entity_poly.type
_entity_poly.pdbx_seq_one_letter_code
_entity_poly.pdbx_strand_id
1 'polypeptide(L)' 'MARVWLFTHLLFLSFAVCTQAFNLRKSKSDRIAGIFMIPESGEYILNSTDAKTACQRLNATIATTAQMDKALQLGFEKCK' A
#
# COMPACT_ATOMS: atom_id res chain seq x y z
N MET A 1 -44.27 12.60 -10.46
CA MET A 1 -43.70 11.56 -9.58
C MET A 1 -42.56 10.75 -10.23
N ALA A 2 -42.50 10.61 -11.57
CA ALA A 2 -41.42 9.91 -12.29
C ALA A 2 -40.03 10.61 -12.27
N ARG A 3 -40.01 11.95 -12.16
CA ARG A 3 -38.76 12.75 -12.17
C ARG A 3 -37.89 12.54 -10.92
N VAL A 4 -38.51 12.28 -9.78
CA VAL A 4 -37.82 12.02 -8.50
C VAL A 4 -37.13 10.66 -8.55
N TRP A 5 -37.79 9.66 -9.13
CA TRP A 5 -37.26 8.30 -9.29
C TRP A 5 -36.04 8.22 -10.21
N LEU A 6 -36.04 8.98 -11.30
CA LEU A 6 -34.89 9.10 -12.22
C LEU A 6 -33.68 9.73 -11.52
N PHE A 7 -33.90 10.78 -10.73
CA PHE A 7 -32.84 11.43 -9.97
C PHE A 7 -32.25 10.53 -8.88
N THR A 8 -33.08 9.77 -8.15
CA THR A 8 -32.60 8.81 -7.15
C THR A 8 -31.82 7.66 -7.77
N HIS A 9 -32.23 7.14 -8.93
CA HIS A 9 -31.47 6.09 -9.63
C HIS A 9 -30.12 6.59 -10.16
N LEU A 10 -30.07 7.80 -10.70
CA LEU A 10 -28.83 8.43 -11.16
C LEU A 10 -27.83 8.67 -10.00
N LEU A 11 -28.33 9.14 -8.86
CA LEU A 11 -27.51 9.32 -7.65
C LEU A 11 -26.99 7.98 -7.11
N PHE A 12 -27.83 6.93 -7.08
CA PHE A 12 -27.44 5.61 -6.59
C PHE A 12 -26.36 4.95 -7.48
N LEU A 13 -26.44 5.12 -8.80
CA LEU A 13 -25.42 4.65 -9.74
C LEU A 13 -24.09 5.38 -9.58
N SER A 14 -24.11 6.70 -9.32
CA SER A 14 -22.88 7.46 -9.08
C SER A 14 -22.16 7.03 -7.79
N PHE A 15 -22.92 6.74 -6.72
CA PHE A 15 -22.37 6.29 -5.45
C PHE A 15 -21.70 4.90 -5.56
N ALA A 16 -22.28 3.99 -6.35
CA ALA A 16 -21.73 2.64 -6.58
C ALA A 16 -20.40 2.63 -7.37
N VAL A 17 -20.14 3.66 -8.18
CA VAL A 17 -18.87 3.81 -8.91
C VAL A 17 -17.77 4.35 -8.01
N CYS A 18 -18.09 5.23 -7.05
CA CYS A 18 -17.10 5.82 -6.15
C CYS A 18 -16.52 4.84 -5.11
N THR A 19 -17.27 3.83 -4.67
CA THR A 19 -16.79 2.87 -3.65
C THR A 19 -15.70 1.93 -4.17
N GLN A 20 -15.59 1.73 -5.48
CA GLN A 20 -14.60 0.84 -6.10
C GLN A 20 -13.21 1.49 -6.23
N ALA A 21 -13.15 2.82 -6.35
CA ALA A 21 -11.90 3.56 -6.52
C ALA A 21 -10.99 3.55 -5.27
N PHE A 22 -11.55 3.33 -4.07
CA PHE A 22 -10.77 3.31 -2.82
C PHE A 22 -10.04 1.98 -2.59
N ASN A 23 -10.55 0.88 -3.13
CA ASN A 23 -9.99 -0.47 -2.91
C ASN A 23 -8.72 -0.72 -3.74
N LEU A 24 -8.60 -0.16 -4.95
CA LEU A 24 -7.40 -0.28 -5.80
C LEU A 24 -6.23 0.61 -5.36
N ARG A 25 -6.46 1.61 -4.51
CA ARG A 25 -5.39 2.49 -4.02
C ARG A 25 -4.49 1.82 -2.98
N LYS A 26 -4.92 0.69 -2.41
CA LYS A 26 -4.21 -0.05 -1.35
C LYS A 26 -3.18 -1.06 -1.88
N SER A 27 -2.86 -1.02 -3.18
CA SER A 27 -1.88 -1.91 -3.83
C SER A 27 -0.88 -1.11 -4.67
N LYS A 28 -0.50 0.09 -4.22
CA LYS A 28 0.82 0.62 -4.54
C LYS A 28 1.64 0.32 -3.30
N SER A 29 2.62 -0.57 -3.39
CA SER A 29 3.62 -0.76 -2.33
C SER A 29 4.03 0.64 -1.87
N ASP A 30 3.62 0.97 -0.64
CA ASP A 30 3.61 2.33 -0.12
C ASP A 30 5.06 2.73 0.16
N ARG A 31 5.72 3.15 -0.91
CA ARG A 31 7.13 3.51 -0.92
C ARG A 31 7.23 4.91 -0.36
N ILE A 32 7.79 5.04 0.83
CA ILE A 32 8.07 6.34 1.46
C ILE A 32 9.59 6.53 1.44
N ALA A 33 10.05 7.62 0.83
CA ALA A 33 11.48 7.87 0.58
C ALA A 33 12.23 6.70 -0.11
N GLY A 34 11.51 5.92 -0.93
CA GLY A 34 12.07 4.75 -1.63
C GLY A 34 12.09 3.44 -0.82
N ILE A 35 11.72 3.49 0.46
CA ILE A 35 11.68 2.35 1.38
C ILE A 35 10.33 1.65 1.31
N PHE A 36 10.34 0.32 1.33
CA PHE A 36 9.16 -0.51 1.34
C PHE A 36 9.40 -1.76 2.18
N MET A 37 8.31 -2.35 2.68
CA MET A 37 8.31 -3.62 3.38
C MET A 37 7.97 -4.76 2.40
N ILE A 38 8.70 -5.87 2.48
CA ILE A 38 8.43 -7.06 1.65
C ILE A 38 7.22 -7.82 2.21
N PRO A 39 6.15 -8.02 1.41
CA PRO A 39 4.98 -8.77 1.82
C PRO A 39 5.25 -10.28 1.68
N GLU A 40 6.00 -10.85 2.62
CA GLU A 40 6.14 -12.31 2.73
C GLU A 40 4.91 -12.92 3.40
N SER A 41 4.44 -14.05 2.86
CA SER A 41 3.30 -14.81 3.40
C SER A 41 3.74 -15.66 4.58
N GLY A 42 3.79 -15.04 5.76
CA GLY A 42 3.99 -15.69 7.05
C GLY A 42 4.86 -14.88 8.00
N GLU A 43 4.90 -15.30 9.26
CA GLU A 43 5.49 -14.54 10.37
C GLU A 43 6.99 -14.85 10.49
N TYR A 44 7.83 -13.82 10.47
CA TYR A 44 9.29 -13.89 10.69
C TYR A 44 10.06 -14.97 9.89
N ILE A 45 9.71 -15.21 8.63
CA ILE A 45 10.33 -16.28 7.81
C ILE A 45 11.74 -15.91 7.28
N LEU A 46 12.05 -14.61 7.16
CA LEU A 46 13.30 -14.16 6.54
C LEU A 46 14.45 -14.07 7.56
N ASN A 47 15.50 -14.86 7.33
CA ASN A 47 16.79 -14.64 7.98
C ASN A 47 17.53 -13.46 7.34
N SER A 48 18.63 -13.01 7.94
CA SER A 48 19.43 -11.87 7.44
C SER A 48 19.92 -12.06 5.99
N THR A 49 20.42 -13.25 5.65
CA THR A 49 20.88 -13.58 4.29
C THR A 49 19.73 -13.67 3.30
N ASP A 50 18.61 -14.25 3.72
CA ASP A 50 17.41 -14.39 2.90
C ASP A 50 16.79 -13.02 2.62
N ALA A 51 16.74 -12.14 3.63
CA ALA A 51 16.30 -10.76 3.50
C ALA A 51 17.15 -9.98 2.50
N LYS A 52 18.49 -10.12 2.56
CA LYS A 52 19.39 -9.47 1.60
C LYS A 52 19.13 -9.95 0.18
N THR A 53 18.98 -11.26 0.00
CA THR A 53 18.69 -11.88 -1.30
C THR A 53 17.33 -11.42 -1.82
N ALA A 54 16.31 -11.35 -0.95
CA ALA A 54 14.98 -10.89 -1.29
C ALA A 54 14.98 -9.43 -1.77
N CYS A 55 15.70 -8.53 -1.10
CA CYS A 55 15.88 -7.16 -1.56
C CYS A 55 16.57 -7.11 -2.94
N GLN A 56 17.63 -7.89 -3.14
CA GLN A 56 18.38 -7.92 -4.40
C GLN A 56 17.53 -8.42 -5.57
N ARG A 57 16.68 -9.44 -5.36
CA ARG A 57 15.70 -9.91 -6.37
C ARG A 57 14.75 -8.80 -6.83
N LEU A 58 14.51 -7.79 -5.99
CA LEU A 58 13.67 -6.64 -6.28
C LEU A 58 14.47 -5.42 -6.76
N ASN A 59 15.74 -5.61 -7.17
CA ASN A 59 16.68 -4.53 -7.53
C ASN A 59 16.80 -3.45 -6.44
N ALA A 60 16.71 -3.87 -5.17
CA ALA A 60 16.80 -3.00 -4.01
C ALA A 60 17.87 -3.50 -3.02
N THR A 61 18.17 -2.69 -2.02
CA THR A 61 19.08 -3.01 -0.92
C THR A 61 18.36 -2.88 0.41
N ILE A 62 18.90 -3.52 1.45
CA ILE A 62 18.42 -3.30 2.82
C ILE A 62 18.62 -1.81 3.16
N ALA A 63 17.57 -1.19 3.71
CA ALA A 63 17.60 0.22 4.08
C ALA A 63 18.61 0.46 5.21
N THR A 64 19.36 1.56 5.14
CA THR A 64 20.20 1.99 6.26
C THR A 64 19.37 2.61 7.37
N THR A 65 19.91 2.68 8.58
CA THR A 65 19.25 3.35 9.72
C THR A 65 18.88 4.79 9.39
N ALA A 66 19.80 5.56 8.81
CA ALA A 66 19.55 6.95 8.40
C ALA A 66 18.42 7.08 7.35
N GLN A 67 18.31 6.12 6.43
CA GLN A 67 17.21 6.09 5.46
C GLN A 67 15.88 5.78 6.17
N MET A 68 15.90 4.83 7.10
CA MET A 68 14.71 4.44 7.87
C MET A 68 14.22 5.58 8.77
N ASP A 69 15.12 6.30 9.46
CA ASP A 69 14.76 7.46 10.29
C ASP A 69 14.08 8.56 9.48
N LYS A 70 14.61 8.83 8.27
CA LYS A 70 13.99 9.79 7.34
C LYS A 70 12.61 9.30 6.90
N ALA A 71 12.45 8.02 6.63
CA ALA A 71 11.15 7.48 6.25
C ALA A 71 10.15 7.52 7.41
N LEU A 72 10.59 7.26 8.64
CA LEU A 72 9.77 7.37 9.85
C LEU A 72 9.24 8.80 10.04
N GLN A 73 10.09 9.81 9.86
CA GLN A 73 9.68 11.23 9.87
C GLN A 73 8.64 11.57 8.81
N LEU A 74 8.63 10.82 7.70
CA LEU A 74 7.65 10.95 6.62
C LEU A 74 6.41 10.05 6.80
N GLY A 75 6.29 9.37 7.96
CA GLY A 75 5.14 8.54 8.31
C GLY A 75 5.26 7.06 7.92
N PHE A 76 6.47 6.58 7.60
CA PHE A 76 6.69 5.16 7.31
C PHE A 76 6.76 4.34 8.61
N GLU A 77 5.60 3.91 9.07
CA GLU A 77 5.45 2.98 10.17
C GLU A 77 4.73 1.71 9.70
N LYS A 78 5.25 0.54 10.09
CA LYS A 78 4.66 -0.75 9.80
C LYS A 78 4.79 -1.61 11.05
N CYS A 79 3.70 -2.26 11.44
CA CYS A 79 3.67 -3.28 12.49
C CYS A 79 3.72 -4.64 11.80
N LYS A 80 4.82 -5.37 12.00
CA LYS A 80 5.03 -6.72 11.47
C LYS A 80 5.77 -7.55 12.48
#